data_AF-A0A109FFV7-F1
#
_entry.id   AF-A0A109FFV7-F1
#
_cell.length_a   1.000
_cell.length_b   1.000
_cell.length_c   1.000
_cell.angle_alpha   90.00
_cell.angle_beta   90.00
_cell.angle_gamma   90.00
#
_symmetry.space_group_name_H-M   'P 1'
#
loop_
_entity.id
_entity.type
_entity.pdbx_description
1 polymer ?
#
loop_
_entity_poly.entity_id
_entity_poly.type
_entity_poly.pdbx_seq_one_letter_code
_entity_poly.pdbx_strand_id
1 'polypeptide(L)'
;MSGLGAAEDADARVGADATRRCSKCFNKGGKLELFFCGEECQAQVWYAHKRVCGKSLHPAPWPWLSREEYEEALANRHVKIRYFGKMQNLNEYLWDVTRNTCTESHVPQHILHFTNGHPHPFSPFVSQAALNDIRGFEMCRKLQSPSGLSIVKCDVINLARAFAEHIVVGVPFPAPWYSTFMHRVVILMAVTSRSTSPKIAQRHSKGVQRRWIDPPGFLGFT
;
A
#
# COMPACT_ATOMS: atom_id res chain seq x y z
N MET A 1 -27.72 -26.83 -35.00
CA MET A 1 -26.65 -27.50 -34.24
C MET A 1 -25.41 -26.64 -34.36
N SER A 2 -25.22 -25.76 -33.37
CA SER A 2 -24.08 -25.84 -32.42
C SER A 2 -22.82 -25.28 -33.09
N GLY A 3 -22.46 -24.01 -32.94
CA GLY A 3 -22.12 -23.39 -31.66
C GLY A 3 -20.61 -23.52 -31.43
N LEU A 4 -19.82 -22.64 -32.04
CA LEU A 4 -18.42 -22.43 -31.71
C LEU A 4 -18.29 -21.00 -31.18
N GLY A 5 -18.10 -20.93 -29.86
CA GLY A 5 -18.24 -19.74 -29.05
C GLY A 5 -17.13 -18.73 -29.27
N ALA A 6 -17.55 -17.47 -29.28
CA ALA A 6 -16.70 -16.33 -28.97
C ALA A 6 -16.14 -16.50 -27.55
N ALA A 7 -14.88 -16.93 -27.47
CA ALA A 7 -14.09 -16.91 -26.25
C ALA A 7 -12.68 -16.42 -26.60
N GLU A 8 -12.60 -15.31 -27.33
CA GLU A 8 -11.36 -14.58 -27.56
C GLU A 8 -11.57 -13.13 -27.07
N ASP A 9 -10.64 -12.68 -26.21
CA ASP A 9 -10.33 -11.27 -25.94
C ASP A 9 -11.18 -10.46 -24.94
N ALA A 10 -11.41 -10.99 -23.74
CA ALA A 10 -11.87 -10.18 -22.60
C ALA A 10 -10.73 -9.62 -21.71
N ASP A 11 -9.45 -9.95 -21.97
CA ASP A 11 -8.39 -9.81 -20.95
C ASP A 11 -7.36 -8.69 -21.19
N ALA A 12 -7.69 -7.63 -21.95
CA ALA A 12 -6.74 -6.54 -22.23
C ALA A 12 -7.33 -5.12 -22.33
N ARG A 13 -8.52 -4.83 -21.76
CA ARG A 13 -9.10 -3.47 -21.82
C ARG A 13 -8.79 -2.56 -20.61
N VAL A 14 -7.69 -2.81 -19.91
CA VAL A 14 -7.11 -1.82 -18.99
C VAL A 14 -6.25 -0.85 -19.80
N GLY A 15 -6.87 0.02 -20.63
CA GLY A 15 -6.08 1.05 -21.31
C GLY A 15 -6.73 1.80 -22.48
N ALA A 16 -7.65 1.19 -23.22
CA ALA A 16 -8.05 1.77 -24.52
C ALA A 16 -8.93 3.04 -24.42
N ASP A 17 -9.76 3.19 -23.37
CA ASP A 17 -10.66 4.35 -23.22
C ASP A 17 -10.79 4.79 -21.74
N ALA A 18 -9.67 4.98 -21.04
CA ALA A 18 -9.68 5.41 -19.65
C ALA A 18 -10.07 6.90 -19.52
N THR A 19 -11.35 7.22 -19.72
CA THR A 19 -11.86 8.60 -19.72
C THR A 19 -12.48 9.01 -18.38
N ARG A 20 -12.84 8.03 -17.52
CA ARG A 20 -13.56 8.29 -16.27
C ARG A 20 -12.61 8.46 -15.10
N ARG A 21 -12.86 9.49 -14.29
CA ARG A 21 -12.08 9.84 -13.09
C ARG A 21 -12.86 9.57 -11.83
N CYS A 22 -12.16 9.22 -10.75
CA CYS A 22 -12.76 9.17 -9.43
C CYS A 22 -13.10 10.59 -8.95
N SER A 23 -14.39 10.91 -8.83
CA SER A 23 -14.88 12.23 -8.42
C SER A 23 -14.29 12.72 -7.08
N LYS A 24 -14.06 11.79 -6.15
CA LYS A 24 -13.44 12.10 -4.84
C LYS A 24 -11.96 12.47 -4.94
N CYS A 25 -11.20 11.78 -5.79
CA CYS A 25 -9.77 12.03 -5.97
C CYS A 25 -9.51 13.31 -6.78
N PHE A 26 -10.42 13.63 -7.71
CA PHE A 26 -10.36 14.84 -8.51
C PHE A 26 -10.77 16.09 -7.70
N ASN A 27 -11.91 16.05 -7.00
CA ASN A 27 -12.49 17.26 -6.38
C ASN A 27 -11.89 17.67 -5.03
N LYS A 28 -11.29 16.75 -4.25
CA LYS A 28 -10.92 17.04 -2.85
C LYS A 28 -9.46 17.45 -2.63
N GLY A 29 -8.92 18.33 -3.45
CA GLY A 29 -7.61 18.95 -3.21
C GLY A 29 -6.38 18.11 -3.61
N GLY A 30 -6.58 16.87 -4.07
CA GLY A 30 -5.50 16.02 -4.56
C GLY A 30 -5.15 16.18 -6.04
N LYS A 31 -6.07 16.77 -6.84
CA LYS A 31 -5.97 16.85 -8.32
C LYS A 31 -5.40 15.57 -8.93
N LEU A 32 -5.83 14.43 -8.38
CA LEU A 32 -5.16 13.16 -8.61
C LEU A 32 -5.74 12.54 -9.88
N GLU A 33 -4.93 12.54 -10.93
CA GLU A 33 -5.29 12.00 -12.23
C GLU A 33 -5.18 10.49 -12.22
N LEU A 34 -6.32 9.88 -11.89
CA LEU A 34 -6.50 8.44 -11.88
C LEU A 34 -7.68 8.10 -12.77
N PHE A 35 -7.37 7.41 -13.86
CA PHE A 35 -8.32 7.07 -14.91
C PHE A 35 -8.71 5.60 -14.82
N PHE A 36 -9.99 5.33 -15.06
CA PHE A 36 -10.53 3.99 -15.16
C PHE A 36 -11.18 3.81 -16.53
N CYS A 37 -11.12 2.59 -17.07
CA CYS A 37 -11.79 2.21 -18.31
C CYS A 37 -13.32 2.41 -18.23
N GLY A 38 -13.90 2.32 -17.03
CA GLY A 38 -15.33 2.36 -16.78
C GLY A 38 -15.64 2.09 -15.31
N GLU A 39 -16.94 2.09 -14.96
CA GLU A 39 -17.38 1.85 -13.57
C GLU A 39 -17.04 0.45 -13.09
N GLU A 40 -17.07 -0.53 -13.98
CA GLU A 40 -16.73 -1.91 -13.68
C GLU A 40 -15.28 -2.03 -13.23
N CYS A 41 -14.33 -1.48 -14.01
CA CYS A 41 -12.91 -1.40 -13.65
C CYS A 41 -12.71 -0.75 -12.26
N GLN A 42 -13.42 0.34 -11.95
CA GLN A 42 -13.32 0.99 -10.65
C GLN A 42 -13.91 0.11 -9.53
N ALA A 43 -15.10 -0.47 -9.73
CA ALA A 43 -15.78 -1.31 -8.75
C ALA A 43 -14.92 -2.53 -8.36
N GLN A 44 -14.22 -3.09 -9.33
CA GLN A 44 -13.28 -4.19 -9.12
C GLN A 44 -12.16 -3.83 -8.13
N VAL A 45 -11.54 -2.66 -8.26
CA VAL A 45 -10.46 -2.24 -7.34
C VAL A 45 -10.95 -1.41 -6.16
N TRP A 46 -12.25 -1.13 -6.07
CA TRP A 46 -12.81 -0.21 -5.08
C TRP A 46 -12.52 -0.64 -3.63
N TYR A 47 -12.49 -1.94 -3.34
CA TYR A 47 -12.17 -2.46 -2.01
C TYR A 47 -10.80 -1.97 -1.49
N ALA A 48 -9.83 -1.82 -2.40
CA ALA A 48 -8.49 -1.31 -2.11
C ALA A 48 -8.43 0.23 -2.27
N HIS A 49 -8.92 0.74 -3.41
CA HIS A 49 -8.90 2.17 -3.72
C HIS A 49 -9.59 3.02 -2.65
N LYS A 50 -10.69 2.55 -2.05
CA LYS A 50 -11.40 3.28 -0.98
C LYS A 50 -10.54 3.60 0.25
N ARG A 51 -9.44 2.86 0.46
CA ARG A 51 -8.54 3.03 1.60
C ARG A 51 -7.53 4.16 1.40
N VAL A 52 -7.36 4.62 0.17
CA VAL A 52 -6.52 5.77 -0.21
C VAL A 52 -7.33 6.91 -0.84
N CYS A 53 -8.63 6.71 -1.11
CA CYS A 53 -9.49 7.66 -1.78
C CYS A 53 -10.27 8.58 -0.80
N GLY A 54 -10.43 9.86 -1.13
CA GLY A 54 -11.38 10.76 -0.47
C GLY A 54 -10.76 11.63 0.63
N LYS A 55 -11.36 11.66 1.84
CA LYS A 55 -10.82 12.48 2.97
C LYS A 55 -9.39 12.06 3.38
N SER A 56 -8.96 10.87 2.96
CA SER A 56 -7.64 10.30 3.18
C SER A 56 -6.86 10.30 1.85
N LEU A 57 -6.66 11.47 1.23
CA LEU A 57 -5.78 11.53 0.04
C LEU A 57 -4.33 11.16 0.41
N HIS A 58 -3.90 11.47 1.62
CA HIS A 58 -2.77 10.77 2.22
C HIS A 58 -3.30 9.44 2.77
N PRO A 59 -2.54 8.32 2.70
CA PRO A 59 -2.93 7.14 3.47
C PRO A 59 -3.21 7.57 4.92
N ALA A 60 -4.03 6.82 5.67
CA ALA A 60 -4.02 7.05 7.11
C ALA A 60 -2.58 6.82 7.61
N PRO A 61 -2.06 7.64 8.55
CA PRO A 61 -0.83 7.32 9.24
C PRO A 61 -0.87 5.85 9.68
N TRP A 62 0.26 5.16 9.60
CA TRP A 62 0.44 3.85 10.18
C TRP A 62 -0.09 3.88 11.61
N PRO A 63 -0.99 2.93 11.98
CA PRO A 63 -1.27 2.73 13.38
C PRO A 63 0.03 2.34 14.07
N TRP A 64 0.12 2.65 15.36
CA TRP A 64 1.15 2.10 16.23
C TRP A 64 1.21 0.57 16.08
N LEU A 65 2.37 -0.02 16.35
CA LEU A 65 2.55 -1.46 16.29
C LEU A 65 1.52 -2.13 17.21
N SER A 66 0.90 -3.19 16.73
CA SER A 66 0.16 -4.07 17.64
C SER A 66 1.14 -4.71 18.63
N ARG A 67 0.60 -5.27 19.72
CA ARG A 67 1.44 -6.00 20.67
C ARG A 67 2.15 -7.18 20.01
N GLU A 68 1.45 -7.86 19.11
CA GLU A 68 1.98 -8.98 18.34
C GLU A 68 3.09 -8.53 17.39
N GLU A 69 2.92 -7.39 16.70
CA GLU A 69 3.99 -6.82 15.85
C GLU A 69 5.23 -6.44 16.67
N TYR A 70 5.04 -5.87 17.87
CA TYR A 70 6.13 -5.57 18.80
C TYR A 70 6.87 -6.83 19.24
N GLU A 71 6.14 -7.84 19.73
CA GLU A 71 6.72 -9.10 20.21
C GLU A 71 7.46 -9.84 19.09
N GLU A 72 6.89 -9.84 17.88
CA GLU A 72 7.53 -10.45 16.71
C GLU A 72 8.80 -9.72 16.29
N ALA A 73 8.76 -8.39 16.19
CA ALA A 73 9.95 -7.60 15.84
C ALA A 73 11.05 -7.75 16.90
N LEU A 74 10.68 -7.78 18.18
CA LEU A 74 11.62 -7.98 19.28
C LEU A 74 12.27 -9.38 19.21
N ALA A 75 11.48 -10.43 19.00
CA ALA A 75 11.98 -11.81 18.91
C ALA A 75 12.93 -12.00 17.73
N ASN A 76 12.69 -11.33 16.61
CA ASN A 76 13.44 -11.51 15.37
C ASN A 76 14.53 -10.45 15.12
N ARG A 77 14.74 -9.48 16.02
CA ARG A 77 15.64 -8.33 15.81
C ARG A 77 17.09 -8.68 15.45
N HIS A 78 17.53 -9.89 15.77
CA HIS A 78 18.88 -10.40 15.51
C HIS A 78 19.02 -11.17 14.19
N VAL A 79 17.90 -11.48 13.53
CA VAL A 79 17.89 -12.25 12.27
C VAL A 79 18.43 -11.38 11.14
N LYS A 80 19.52 -11.82 10.49
CA LYS A 80 20.08 -11.13 9.33
C LYS A 80 19.26 -11.40 8.08
N ILE A 81 18.88 -10.34 7.39
CA ILE A 81 18.16 -10.38 6.12
C ILE A 81 18.85 -9.47 5.12
N ARG A 82 18.55 -9.67 3.83
CA ARG A 82 18.91 -8.68 2.81
C ARG A 82 17.89 -7.55 2.86
N TYR A 83 18.30 -6.37 3.34
CA TYR A 83 17.46 -5.18 3.40
C TYR A 83 18.20 -4.00 2.76
N PHE A 84 17.58 -3.36 1.75
CA PHE A 84 18.22 -2.37 0.89
C PHE A 84 19.59 -2.80 0.33
N GLY A 85 19.68 -4.05 -0.13
CA GLY A 85 20.90 -4.61 -0.72
C GLY A 85 21.97 -5.04 0.30
N LYS A 86 21.90 -4.57 1.55
CA LYS A 86 22.83 -4.92 2.63
C LYS A 86 22.30 -6.11 3.44
N MET A 87 23.20 -7.03 3.82
CA MET A 87 22.89 -8.07 4.81
C MET A 87 23.03 -7.49 6.21
N GLN A 88 21.92 -7.36 6.93
CA GLN A 88 21.88 -6.75 8.26
C GLN A 88 20.71 -7.29 9.09
N ASN A 89 20.80 -7.21 10.42
CA ASN A 89 19.68 -7.43 11.33
C ASN A 89 19.00 -6.08 11.72
N LEU A 90 17.89 -6.14 12.46
CA LEU A 90 17.13 -4.93 12.80
C LEU A 90 17.94 -4.00 13.71
N ASN A 91 18.75 -4.55 14.62
CA ASN A 91 19.60 -3.74 15.49
C ASN A 91 20.66 -2.97 14.70
N GLU A 92 21.36 -3.65 13.79
CA GLU A 92 22.37 -3.05 12.89
C GLU A 92 21.73 -1.95 12.03
N TYR A 93 20.53 -2.21 11.50
CA TYR A 93 19.79 -1.23 10.72
C TYR A 93 19.41 0.01 11.54
N LEU A 94 18.82 -0.19 12.73
CA LEU A 94 18.42 0.91 13.61
C LEU A 94 19.63 1.73 14.08
N TRP A 95 20.75 1.06 14.37
CA TRP A 95 22.02 1.72 14.68
C TRP A 95 22.46 2.64 13.53
N ASP A 96 22.44 2.15 12.29
CA ASP A 96 22.84 2.91 11.10
C ASP A 96 21.91 4.13 10.85
N VAL A 97 20.59 3.92 10.80
CA VAL A 97 19.64 5.00 10.45
C VAL A 97 19.50 6.05 11.55
N THR A 98 19.76 5.68 12.81
CA THR A 98 19.77 6.63 13.94
C THR A 98 21.13 7.29 14.15
N ARG A 99 22.09 7.10 13.22
CA ARG A 99 23.45 7.64 13.30
C ARG A 99 24.13 7.31 14.62
N ASN A 100 24.14 6.03 14.99
CA ASN A 100 24.81 5.49 16.17
C ASN A 100 24.20 5.91 17.53
N THR A 101 22.93 6.35 17.56
CA THR A 101 22.27 6.75 18.82
C THR A 101 21.40 5.63 19.42
N CYS A 102 20.83 4.75 18.59
CA CYS A 102 20.07 3.58 19.04
C CYS A 102 20.97 2.36 19.15
N THR A 103 21.68 2.22 20.29
CA THR A 103 22.48 1.02 20.61
C THR A 103 21.59 -0.23 20.74
N GLU A 104 22.19 -1.42 20.71
CA GLU A 104 21.48 -2.68 20.89
C GLU A 104 20.61 -2.71 22.16
N SER A 105 21.09 -2.18 23.27
CA SER A 105 20.34 -2.12 24.53
C SER A 105 19.16 -1.15 24.47
N HIS A 106 19.19 -0.17 23.56
CA HIS A 106 18.09 0.78 23.34
C HIS A 106 17.00 0.20 22.43
N VAL A 107 17.30 -0.78 21.57
CA VAL A 107 16.36 -1.29 20.56
C VAL A 107 15.03 -1.77 21.18
N PRO A 108 14.99 -2.58 22.26
CA PRO A 108 13.71 -3.02 22.84
C PRO A 108 12.81 -1.85 23.25
N GLN A 109 13.39 -0.83 23.89
CA GLN A 109 12.65 0.37 24.29
C GLN A 109 12.26 1.23 23.08
N HIS A 110 13.12 1.28 22.07
CA HIS A 110 12.84 2.00 20.83
C HIS A 110 11.63 1.42 20.11
N ILE A 111 11.57 0.10 19.92
CA ILE A 111 10.39 -0.56 19.32
C ILE A 111 9.16 -0.38 20.24
N LEU A 112 9.36 -0.47 21.56
CA LEU A 112 8.28 -0.23 22.52
C LEU A 112 7.64 1.13 22.27
N HIS A 113 8.40 2.23 22.17
CA HIS A 113 7.88 3.59 21.91
C HIS A 113 6.94 3.73 20.69
N PHE A 114 6.95 2.77 19.78
CA PHE A 114 6.08 2.74 18.59
C PHE A 114 4.91 1.74 18.70
N THR A 115 4.67 1.17 19.87
CA THR A 115 3.63 0.14 20.14
C THR A 115 2.33 0.75 20.66
N ASN A 116 1.15 0.22 20.32
CA ASN A 116 -0.10 0.78 20.81
C ASN A 116 -0.24 0.65 22.35
N GLY A 117 -0.99 1.55 22.98
CA GLY A 117 -1.42 1.41 24.37
C GLY A 117 -0.49 2.01 25.43
N HIS A 118 0.44 2.90 25.06
CA HIS A 118 1.27 3.63 26.02
C HIS A 118 1.63 5.03 25.48
N PRO A 119 2.15 5.94 26.33
CA PRO A 119 2.52 7.29 25.90
C PRO A 119 3.67 7.26 24.89
N HIS A 120 3.51 8.00 23.79
CA HIS A 120 4.49 8.09 22.73
C HIS A 120 5.37 9.33 22.89
N PRO A 121 6.72 9.20 22.90
CA PRO A 121 7.61 10.35 23.01
C PRO A 121 7.73 11.13 21.70
N PHE A 122 7.18 10.60 20.59
CA PHE A 122 7.29 11.18 19.25
C PHE A 122 5.91 11.56 18.71
N SER A 123 5.88 12.58 17.86
CA SER A 123 4.65 12.91 17.13
C SER A 123 4.27 11.76 16.19
N PRO A 124 2.97 11.60 15.85
CA PRO A 124 2.55 10.59 14.89
C PRO A 124 3.28 10.70 13.54
N PHE A 125 3.64 11.93 13.16
CA PHE A 125 4.35 12.22 11.92
C PHE A 125 5.78 11.67 11.92
N VAL A 126 6.58 11.99 12.94
CA VAL A 126 7.96 11.50 13.09
C VAL A 126 7.98 9.97 13.22
N SER A 127 6.96 9.41 13.88
CA SER A 127 6.81 7.98 14.10
C SER A 127 6.55 7.19 12.82
N GLN A 128 6.09 7.82 11.73
CA GLN A 128 5.77 7.11 10.50
C GLN A 128 6.99 6.42 9.89
N ALA A 129 8.16 7.07 9.89
CA ALA A 129 9.37 6.48 9.35
C ALA A 129 9.77 5.23 10.14
N ALA A 130 9.85 5.33 11.47
CA ALA A 130 10.22 4.19 12.32
C ALA A 130 9.21 3.04 12.25
N LEU A 131 7.90 3.32 12.26
CA LEU A 131 6.85 2.31 12.10
C LEU A 131 6.98 1.57 10.77
N ASN A 132 7.29 2.32 9.72
CA ASN A 132 7.45 1.82 8.37
C ASN A 132 8.73 0.97 8.25
N ASP A 133 9.84 1.43 8.81
CA ASP A 133 11.10 0.69 8.84
C ASP A 133 10.98 -0.64 9.60
N ILE A 134 10.37 -0.64 10.79
CA ILE A 134 10.16 -1.87 11.59
C ILE A 134 9.31 -2.88 10.81
N ARG A 135 8.19 -2.44 10.23
CA ARG A 135 7.30 -3.31 9.45
C ARG A 135 7.93 -3.77 8.15
N GLY A 136 8.66 -2.90 7.45
CA GLY A 136 9.40 -3.19 6.24
C GLY A 136 10.45 -4.27 6.47
N PHE A 137 11.20 -4.14 7.56
CA PHE A 137 12.18 -5.13 7.97
C PHE A 137 11.53 -6.50 8.22
N GLU A 138 10.45 -6.54 9.01
CA GLU A 138 9.71 -7.78 9.30
C GLU A 138 9.07 -8.40 8.05
N MET A 139 8.55 -7.57 7.14
CA MET A 139 8.02 -8.02 5.85
C MET A 139 9.12 -8.68 5.02
N CYS A 140 10.28 -8.04 4.87
CA CYS A 140 11.42 -8.59 4.14
C CYS A 140 11.92 -9.89 4.78
N ARG A 141 11.95 -9.99 6.12
CA ARG A 141 12.29 -11.22 6.83
C ARG A 141 11.32 -12.35 6.49
N LYS A 142 10.01 -12.10 6.55
CA LYS A 142 8.99 -13.10 6.25
C LYS A 142 9.07 -13.57 4.79
N LEU A 143 9.29 -12.64 3.85
CA LEU A 143 9.48 -12.95 2.43
C LEU A 143 10.73 -13.79 2.16
N GLN A 144 11.79 -13.60 2.94
CA GLN A 144 13.05 -14.35 2.82
C GLN A 144 13.08 -15.64 3.66
N SER A 145 12.07 -15.86 4.52
CA SER A 145 12.00 -17.06 5.36
C SER A 145 11.69 -18.31 4.54
N PRO A 146 12.16 -19.52 4.94
CA PRO A 146 11.82 -20.77 4.27
C PRO A 146 10.32 -21.07 4.25
N SER A 147 9.61 -20.66 5.31
CA SER A 147 8.15 -20.74 5.38
C SER A 147 7.45 -19.82 4.37
N GLY A 148 8.14 -18.76 3.92
CA GLY A 148 7.66 -17.75 3.00
C GLY A 148 6.47 -16.96 3.53
N LEU A 149 6.36 -15.70 3.12
CA LEU A 149 5.07 -15.01 3.16
C LEU A 149 4.36 -15.29 1.85
N SER A 150 3.18 -15.90 1.89
CA SER A 150 2.35 -15.96 0.70
C SER A 150 1.87 -14.54 0.40
N ILE A 151 2.41 -13.94 -0.67
CA ILE A 151 2.01 -12.61 -1.16
C ILE A 151 0.48 -12.54 -1.35
N VAL A 152 -0.14 -13.64 -1.77
CA VAL A 152 -1.59 -13.77 -1.96
C VAL A 152 -2.38 -13.62 -0.65
N LYS A 153 -1.77 -13.90 0.51
CA LYS A 153 -2.39 -13.72 1.83
C LYS A 153 -2.13 -12.33 2.43
N CYS A 154 -1.32 -11.50 1.79
CA CYS A 154 -0.99 -10.18 2.29
C CYS A 154 -2.12 -9.20 2.03
N ASP A 155 -2.40 -8.34 3.01
CA ASP A 155 -3.27 -7.20 2.79
C ASP A 155 -2.68 -6.28 1.70
N VAL A 156 -3.50 -5.90 0.72
CA VAL A 156 -3.05 -5.13 -0.46
C VAL A 156 -2.39 -3.80 -0.10
N ILE A 157 -2.79 -3.17 1.01
CA ILE A 157 -2.15 -1.92 1.46
C ILE A 157 -0.79 -2.21 2.09
N ASN A 158 -0.66 -3.29 2.87
CA ASN A 158 0.65 -3.68 3.41
C ASN A 158 1.63 -4.02 2.27
N LEU A 159 1.16 -4.72 1.24
CA LEU A 159 1.98 -5.02 0.06
C LEU A 159 2.35 -3.74 -0.72
N ALA A 160 1.38 -2.86 -0.97
CA ALA A 160 1.62 -1.60 -1.66
C ALA A 160 2.62 -0.71 -0.91
N ARG A 161 2.59 -0.72 0.44
CA ARG A 161 3.53 0.04 1.26
C ARG A 161 4.92 -0.58 1.30
N ALA A 162 5.04 -1.90 1.45
CA ALA A 162 6.32 -2.59 1.33
C ALA A 162 6.96 -2.37 -0.04
N PHE A 163 6.15 -2.36 -1.11
CA PHE A 163 6.63 -2.00 -2.44
C PHE A 163 7.06 -0.52 -2.52
N ALA A 164 6.27 0.39 -1.96
CA ALA A 164 6.61 1.81 -1.89
C ALA A 164 7.95 2.07 -1.19
N GLU A 165 8.21 1.37 -0.09
CA GLU A 165 9.48 1.42 0.65
C GLU A 165 10.69 1.05 -0.21
N HIS A 166 10.55 0.03 -1.05
CA HIS A 166 11.63 -0.39 -1.94
C HIS A 166 11.93 0.61 -3.05
N ILE A 167 10.96 1.44 -3.43
CA ILE A 167 11.14 2.45 -4.48
C ILE A 167 11.55 3.80 -3.89
N VAL A 168 10.96 4.18 -2.77
CA VAL A 168 11.14 5.51 -2.18
C VAL A 168 11.41 5.41 -0.68
N VAL A 169 12.69 5.17 -0.38
CA VAL A 169 13.23 5.06 0.98
C VAL A 169 13.15 6.41 1.69
N GLY A 170 12.65 6.41 2.93
CA GLY A 170 12.68 7.58 3.80
C GLY A 170 11.82 8.76 3.34
N VAL A 171 10.86 8.54 2.43
CA VAL A 171 10.00 9.63 1.95
C VAL A 171 9.05 10.08 3.05
N PRO A 172 9.01 11.38 3.35
CA PRO A 172 8.08 11.90 4.33
C PRO A 172 6.66 11.78 3.76
N PHE A 173 5.73 11.34 4.62
CA PHE A 173 4.31 11.15 4.34
C PHE A 173 3.53 12.37 3.79
N PRO A 174 3.96 13.65 3.92
CA PRO A 174 3.24 14.78 3.36
C PRO A 174 3.80 15.20 1.99
N ALA A 175 4.73 14.45 1.39
CA ALA A 175 5.22 14.79 0.06
C ALA A 175 4.04 14.88 -0.92
N PRO A 176 3.88 15.99 -1.68
CA PRO A 176 2.69 16.22 -2.51
C PRO A 176 2.41 15.10 -3.51
N TRP A 177 3.47 14.43 -3.99
CA TRP A 177 3.40 13.34 -4.95
C TRP A 177 3.08 11.97 -4.31
N TYR A 178 3.27 11.80 -3.00
CA TYR A 178 3.18 10.49 -2.33
C TYR A 178 1.75 9.94 -2.37
N SER A 179 0.75 10.82 -2.23
CA SER A 179 -0.66 10.47 -2.41
C SER A 179 -0.92 9.83 -3.78
N THR A 180 -0.48 10.51 -4.86
CA THR A 180 -0.62 10.04 -6.26
C THR A 180 0.10 8.73 -6.48
N PHE A 181 1.32 8.61 -5.98
CA PHE A 181 2.09 7.37 -6.04
C PHE A 181 1.37 6.22 -5.35
N MET A 182 0.96 6.38 -4.09
CA MET A 182 0.28 5.34 -3.33
C MET A 182 -1.05 4.91 -3.96
N HIS A 183 -1.80 5.84 -4.57
CA HIS A 183 -3.01 5.47 -5.31
C HIS A 183 -2.71 4.50 -6.46
N ARG A 184 -1.68 4.82 -7.25
CA ARG A 184 -1.27 4.01 -8.40
C ARG A 184 -0.76 2.65 -7.95
N VAL A 185 0.09 2.60 -6.93
CA VAL A 185 0.60 1.33 -6.38
C VAL A 185 -0.53 0.48 -5.83
N VAL A 186 -1.43 1.03 -5.02
CA VAL A 186 -2.56 0.28 -4.44
C VAL A 186 -3.46 -0.31 -5.53
N ILE A 187 -3.72 0.45 -6.59
CA ILE A 187 -4.54 -0.03 -7.70
C ILE A 187 -3.81 -1.10 -8.50
N LEU A 188 -2.53 -0.91 -8.79
CA LEU A 188 -1.70 -1.92 -9.44
C LEU A 188 -1.72 -3.23 -8.66
N MET A 189 -1.45 -3.18 -7.35
CA MET A 189 -1.48 -4.35 -6.47
C MET A 189 -2.87 -4.99 -6.38
N ALA A 190 -3.94 -4.19 -6.40
CA ALA A 190 -5.31 -4.70 -6.39
C ALA A 190 -5.71 -5.41 -7.69
N VAL A 191 -5.17 -4.98 -8.83
CA VAL A 191 -5.37 -5.64 -10.13
C VAL A 191 -4.55 -6.93 -10.19
N THR A 192 -3.26 -6.89 -9.86
CA THR A 192 -2.36 -8.06 -9.96
C THR A 192 -2.72 -9.17 -8.97
N SER A 193 -3.21 -8.83 -7.78
CA SER A 193 -3.69 -9.82 -6.80
C SER A 193 -4.96 -10.55 -7.25
N ARG A 194 -5.76 -9.99 -8.17
CA ARG A 194 -6.96 -10.66 -8.69
C ARG A 194 -6.66 -11.71 -9.74
N SER A 195 -5.64 -11.49 -10.58
CA SER A 195 -5.17 -12.48 -11.56
C SER A 195 -4.73 -13.80 -10.90
N THR A 196 -4.47 -13.78 -9.60
CA THR A 196 -4.05 -14.97 -8.82
C THR A 196 -5.18 -15.60 -7.98
N SER A 197 -6.34 -14.94 -7.81
CA SER A 197 -7.49 -15.52 -7.06
C SER A 197 -8.86 -14.94 -7.49
N PRO A 198 -9.55 -15.57 -8.47
CA PRO A 198 -10.81 -15.06 -9.02
C PRO A 198 -11.97 -15.02 -8.02
N LYS A 199 -11.94 -15.85 -6.97
CA LYS A 199 -13.08 -16.05 -6.04
C LYS A 199 -13.32 -14.87 -5.07
N ILE A 200 -12.32 -14.04 -4.80
CA ILE A 200 -12.45 -12.85 -3.92
C ILE A 200 -13.19 -11.71 -4.63
N ALA A 201 -13.15 -11.67 -5.97
CA ALA A 201 -13.68 -10.57 -6.78
C ALA A 201 -15.21 -10.43 -6.75
N GLN A 202 -15.96 -11.53 -6.59
CA GLN A 202 -17.42 -11.54 -6.68
C GLN A 202 -18.15 -11.08 -5.42
N ARG A 203 -17.52 -11.13 -4.23
CA ARG A 203 -18.21 -10.79 -2.96
C ARG A 203 -18.36 -9.28 -2.71
N HIS A 204 -17.61 -8.43 -3.40
CA HIS A 204 -17.56 -6.99 -3.11
C HIS A 204 -18.28 -6.08 -4.12
N SER A 205 -18.85 -6.63 -5.21
CA SER A 205 -19.51 -5.84 -6.26
C SER A 205 -20.98 -5.49 -5.98
N LYS A 206 -21.64 -6.13 -5.01
CA LYS A 206 -23.03 -5.82 -4.67
C LYS A 206 -23.12 -4.58 -3.76
N GLY A 207 -23.63 -3.46 -4.31
CA GLY A 207 -24.12 -2.33 -3.51
C GLY A 207 -23.41 -0.98 -3.67
N VAL A 208 -22.75 -0.69 -4.79
CA VAL A 208 -22.04 0.57 -4.99
C VAL A 208 -22.70 1.43 -6.07
N GLN A 209 -23.66 2.27 -5.69
CA GLN A 209 -24.03 3.48 -6.47
C GLN A 209 -23.12 4.64 -6.03
N ARG A 210 -22.37 5.26 -6.94
CA ARG A 210 -21.54 6.46 -6.64
C ARG A 210 -21.66 7.51 -7.75
N ARG A 211 -21.61 8.79 -7.34
CA ARG A 211 -21.69 9.97 -8.21
C ARG A 211 -20.39 10.21 -8.99
N TRP A 212 -20.54 10.47 -10.28
CA TRP A 212 -19.47 10.70 -11.24
C TRP A 212 -19.25 12.18 -11.53
N ILE A 213 -18.11 12.48 -12.14
CA ILE A 213 -17.88 13.72 -12.88
C ILE A 213 -17.56 13.23 -14.29
N ASP A 214 -18.42 13.57 -15.23
CA ASP A 214 -18.14 13.30 -16.63
C ASP A 214 -16.88 14.07 -17.05
N PRO A 215 -16.07 13.55 -17.98
CA PRO A 215 -15.03 14.36 -18.60
C PRO A 215 -15.70 15.64 -19.13
N PRO A 216 -15.07 16.83 -18.98
CA PRO A 216 -15.58 18.04 -19.61
C PRO A 216 -15.76 17.71 -21.09
N GLY A 217 -16.99 17.91 -21.58
CA GLY A 217 -17.33 17.65 -22.97
C GLY A 217 -16.27 18.34 -23.84
N PHE A 218 -15.60 17.55 -24.68
CA PHE A 218 -14.80 18.08 -25.77
C PHE A 218 -15.77 18.89 -26.62
N LEU A 219 -15.85 20.20 -26.38
CA LEU A 219 -16.49 21.13 -27.29
C LEU A 219 -15.66 21.04 -28.56
N GLY A 220 -16.22 20.34 -29.55
CA GLY A 220 -15.67 20.28 -30.88
C GLY A 220 -15.47 21.71 -31.38
N PHE A 221 -14.22 22.06 -31.65
CA PHE A 221 -13.92 23.14 -32.57
C PHE A 221 -14.32 22.62 -33.95
N THR A 222 -15.51 23.03 -34.39
CA THR A 222 -15.86 23.12 -35.82
C THR A 222 -15.33 24.42 -36.38
#